data_AF-A0A482ZY30-F1
#
_entry.id   AF-A0A482ZY30-F1
#
_cell.length_a   1.000
_cell.length_b   1.000
_cell.length_c   1.000
_cell.angle_alpha   90.00
_cell.angle_beta   90.00
_cell.angle_gamma   90.00
#
_symmetry.space_group_name_H-M   'P 1'
#
loop_
_entity.id
_entity.type
_entity.pdbx_description
1 polymer ?
#
loop_
_entity_poly.entity_id
_entity_poly.type
_entity_poly.pdbx_seq_one_letter_code
_entity_poly.pdbx_strand_id
1 'polypeptide(L)'
;MKKITIVLLAFSLVGCFPFGSKDNKSTKQGLGKKDIQYYSNKTVTSLKIPPDLTKPNSQNAFKLSEYVSNIEEDTISFSKNELANKKATSVLGGFTNVEIKRSGQIRWLVVDKKVDSVWDLARSFFKSHGFAIKKSDKKIGVMETDFLENRPEIPDQSIGLIRSMLKKVVSAKYALPIVDKYRIRIEPINDGNKTEIHFTLNSMEEVITRAGDEDENTVWQARPKDDSLETEMLYRFMVYLGGNHAIAREQITATIKQKKSSVEIVKGIGGYTKLKFSLGQYDTWESISWALDQLGIDVEDKDVKEGSFYVNVAQNKDKGVFSRIFGDDAIRGSYQIIVKQISSNVTEVTFNDLSEENTQETIDFSYELLSNIAEQFK
;
A
#
# COMPACT_ATOMS: atom_id res chain seq x y z
N MET A 1 -26.14 -47.24 -68.54
CA MET A 1 -25.21 -46.67 -67.53
C MET A 1 -25.63 -45.23 -67.26
N LYS A 2 -26.38 -44.99 -66.18
CA LYS A 2 -26.78 -43.64 -65.70
C LYS A 2 -26.05 -43.39 -64.38
N LYS A 3 -25.27 -42.32 -64.30
CA LYS A 3 -24.55 -41.92 -63.09
C LYS A 3 -25.56 -41.29 -62.12
N ILE A 4 -25.71 -41.89 -60.95
CA ILE A 4 -26.48 -41.39 -59.82
C ILE A 4 -25.52 -40.55 -58.99
N THR A 5 -25.74 -39.24 -58.94
CA THR A 5 -25.03 -38.33 -58.03
C THR A 5 -25.92 -38.09 -56.83
N ILE A 6 -25.57 -38.69 -55.69
CA ILE A 6 -26.20 -38.47 -54.39
C ILE A 6 -25.67 -37.13 -53.85
N VAL A 7 -26.55 -36.15 -53.71
CA VAL A 7 -26.27 -34.88 -53.01
C VAL A 7 -26.43 -35.13 -51.51
N LEU A 8 -25.31 -35.19 -50.79
CA LEU A 8 -25.29 -35.30 -49.34
C LEU A 8 -25.41 -33.88 -48.75
N LEU A 9 -26.59 -33.52 -48.28
CA LEU A 9 -26.87 -32.24 -47.63
C LEU A 9 -26.36 -32.29 -46.18
N ALA A 10 -25.15 -31.80 -45.93
CA ALA A 10 -24.61 -31.66 -44.58
C ALA A 10 -25.20 -30.40 -43.91
N PHE A 11 -26.22 -30.57 -43.07
CA PHE A 11 -26.68 -29.54 -42.15
C PHE A 11 -25.62 -29.35 -41.05
N SER A 12 -24.79 -28.32 -41.19
CA SER A 12 -23.96 -27.82 -40.09
C SER A 12 -24.79 -26.86 -39.24
N LEU A 13 -25.28 -27.35 -38.11
CA LEU A 13 -25.77 -26.50 -37.02
C LEU A 13 -24.56 -25.85 -36.35
N VAL A 14 -24.12 -24.70 -36.88
CA VAL A 14 -23.23 -23.78 -36.17
C VAL A 14 -24.07 -23.09 -35.10
N GLY A 15 -24.16 -23.72 -33.93
CA GLY A 15 -24.64 -23.05 -32.73
C GLY A 15 -23.61 -22.01 -32.28
N CYS A 16 -23.88 -20.74 -32.54
CA CYS A 16 -23.19 -19.62 -31.89
C CYS A 16 -23.51 -19.67 -30.39
N PHE A 17 -22.70 -20.38 -29.61
CA PHE A 17 -22.57 -20.07 -28.18
C PHE A 17 -21.69 -18.82 -28.08
N PRO A 18 -22.17 -17.71 -27.48
CA PRO A 18 -21.28 -16.63 -27.13
C PRO A 18 -20.43 -17.14 -25.98
N PHE A 19 -19.23 -17.61 -26.30
CA PHE A 19 -18.17 -17.81 -25.33
C PHE A 19 -17.83 -16.42 -24.80
N GLY A 20 -18.51 -16.03 -23.73
CA GLY A 20 -18.35 -14.73 -23.09
C GLY A 20 -16.90 -14.54 -22.73
N SER A 21 -16.24 -13.62 -23.45
CA SER A 21 -15.08 -12.92 -22.93
C SER A 21 -15.46 -12.45 -21.53
N LYS A 22 -14.71 -12.91 -20.53
CA LYS A 22 -14.77 -12.34 -19.18
C LYS A 22 -14.26 -10.92 -19.29
N ASP A 23 -15.16 -10.01 -19.66
CA ASP A 23 -15.05 -8.63 -19.24
C ASP A 23 -15.01 -8.70 -17.72
N ASN A 24 -13.85 -8.41 -17.16
CA ASN A 24 -13.71 -8.05 -15.77
C ASN A 24 -14.60 -6.83 -15.54
N LYS A 25 -15.89 -7.07 -15.28
CA LYS A 25 -16.75 -6.13 -14.57
C LYS A 25 -16.14 -6.01 -13.18
N SER A 26 -15.14 -5.16 -13.07
CA SER A 26 -15.00 -4.34 -11.87
C SER A 26 -16.36 -3.71 -11.67
N THR A 27 -17.16 -4.30 -10.78
CA THR A 27 -18.34 -3.65 -10.25
C THR A 27 -17.82 -2.30 -9.78
N LYS A 28 -18.12 -1.23 -10.53
CA LYS A 28 -17.81 0.15 -10.13
C LYS A 28 -18.66 0.46 -8.90
N GLN A 29 -18.25 -0.08 -7.77
CA GLN A 29 -18.84 0.20 -6.48
C GLN A 29 -18.53 1.68 -6.23
N GLY A 30 -19.58 2.50 -6.11
CA GLY A 30 -19.42 3.93 -5.96
C GLY A 30 -18.64 4.28 -4.68
N LEU A 31 -17.92 5.40 -4.70
CA LEU A 31 -17.21 5.96 -3.54
C LEU A 31 -18.11 6.01 -2.29
N GLY A 32 -17.60 5.52 -1.16
CA GLY A 32 -18.32 5.42 0.10
C GLY A 32 -19.20 4.18 0.23
N LYS A 33 -19.24 3.30 -0.78
CA LYS A 33 -20.03 2.05 -0.76
C LYS A 33 -19.17 0.79 -0.78
N LYS A 34 -17.84 0.95 -0.85
CA LYS A 34 -16.92 -0.18 -0.79
C LYS A 34 -16.84 -0.66 0.65
N ASP A 35 -17.14 -1.93 0.83
CA ASP A 35 -17.07 -2.55 2.14
C ASP A 35 -15.60 -2.88 2.44
N ILE A 36 -15.04 -2.16 3.41
CA ILE A 36 -13.69 -2.42 3.90
C ILE A 36 -13.84 -3.38 5.06
N GLN A 37 -13.98 -4.68 4.75
CA GLN A 37 -14.02 -5.73 5.75
C GLN A 37 -12.63 -6.30 5.94
N TYR A 38 -11.91 -5.77 6.92
CA TYR A 38 -10.71 -6.44 7.42
C TYR A 38 -11.07 -7.31 8.62
N TYR A 39 -10.43 -8.47 8.71
CA TYR A 39 -10.43 -9.25 9.93
C TYR A 39 -9.54 -8.54 10.95
N SER A 40 -10.04 -7.45 11.52
CA SER A 40 -9.49 -6.95 12.78
C SER A 40 -9.68 -8.07 13.79
N ASN A 41 -8.61 -8.44 14.51
CA ASN A 41 -8.66 -9.44 15.57
C ASN A 41 -9.81 -9.09 16.53
N LYS A 42 -10.99 -9.67 16.29
CA LYS A 42 -12.00 -9.87 17.32
C LYS A 42 -11.23 -10.66 18.36
N THR A 43 -10.96 -10.01 19.50
CA THR A 43 -10.59 -10.65 20.76
C THR A 43 -11.11 -12.07 20.73
N VAL A 44 -10.18 -13.03 20.64
CA VAL A 44 -10.45 -14.46 20.69
C VAL A 44 -11.61 -14.62 21.65
N THR A 45 -12.75 -15.12 21.18
CA THR A 45 -13.91 -15.38 22.04
C THR A 45 -13.36 -16.04 23.28
N SER A 46 -13.42 -15.34 24.42
CA SER A 46 -12.84 -15.81 25.67
C SER A 46 -13.24 -17.27 25.81
N LEU A 47 -12.28 -18.18 25.62
CA LEU A 47 -12.52 -19.58 25.88
C LEU A 47 -13.05 -19.62 27.31
N LYS A 48 -14.26 -20.17 27.50
CA LYS A 48 -14.79 -20.36 28.84
C LYS A 48 -13.81 -21.30 29.53
N ILE A 49 -12.97 -20.74 30.38
CA ILE A 49 -12.04 -21.48 31.22
C ILE A 49 -12.91 -22.31 32.15
N PRO A 50 -12.89 -23.66 32.06
CA PRO A 50 -13.53 -24.49 33.06
C PRO A 50 -12.93 -24.19 34.42
N PRO A 51 -13.68 -24.27 35.52
CA PRO A 51 -13.27 -23.79 36.85
C PRO A 51 -12.04 -24.49 37.46
N ASP A 52 -11.33 -25.32 36.72
CA ASP A 52 -10.26 -26.20 37.23
C ASP A 52 -8.94 -26.11 36.45
N LEU A 53 -8.70 -25.02 35.71
CA LEU A 53 -7.42 -24.80 35.03
C LEU A 53 -6.84 -23.42 35.36
N THR A 54 -5.68 -23.44 36.02
CA THR A 54 -4.83 -22.30 36.32
C THR A 54 -4.56 -21.50 35.05
N LYS A 55 -4.74 -20.17 35.13
CA LYS A 55 -4.55 -19.24 34.01
C LYS A 55 -3.18 -19.47 33.34
N PRO A 56 -3.11 -19.62 32.00
CA PRO A 56 -1.83 -19.53 31.31
C PRO A 56 -1.26 -18.13 31.55
N ASN A 57 0.02 -18.05 31.94
CA ASN A 57 0.70 -16.78 32.06
C ASN A 57 0.82 -16.17 30.66
N SER A 58 0.21 -15.00 30.44
CA SER A 58 0.18 -14.29 29.15
C SER A 58 1.52 -13.60 28.86
N GLN A 59 2.63 -14.33 29.03
CA GLN A 59 3.99 -13.82 28.83
C GLN A 59 4.46 -13.95 27.37
N ASN A 60 3.77 -14.73 26.53
CA ASN A 60 4.16 -14.98 25.13
C ASN A 60 3.17 -14.38 24.12
N ALA A 61 2.65 -13.17 24.37
CA ALA A 61 2.18 -12.36 23.25
C ALA A 61 3.43 -11.86 22.52
N PHE A 62 3.52 -12.06 21.20
CA PHE A 62 4.59 -11.50 20.38
C PHE A 62 4.67 -9.99 20.61
N LYS A 63 5.67 -9.54 21.38
CA LYS A 63 5.95 -8.12 21.58
C LYS A 63 6.95 -7.70 20.52
N LEU A 64 6.50 -6.94 19.53
CA LEU A 64 7.39 -6.50 18.46
C LEU A 64 8.48 -5.54 18.95
N SER A 65 8.32 -4.98 20.15
CA SER A 65 9.37 -4.25 20.89
C SER A 65 10.60 -5.09 21.24
N GLU A 66 10.51 -6.42 21.17
CA GLU A 66 11.65 -7.33 21.41
C GLU A 66 12.53 -7.51 20.15
N TYR A 67 12.06 -7.06 18.99
CA TYR A 67 12.73 -7.27 17.68
C TYR A 67 13.09 -5.96 16.96
N VAL A 68 12.48 -4.82 17.32
CA VAL A 68 12.78 -3.52 16.70
C VAL A 68 12.95 -2.45 17.78
N SER A 69 14.14 -1.86 17.84
CA SER A 69 14.45 -0.75 18.75
C SER A 69 13.78 0.55 18.26
N ASN A 70 13.22 1.35 19.18
CA ASN A 70 12.56 2.66 18.96
C ASN A 70 11.08 2.68 18.53
N ILE A 71 10.29 1.62 18.79
CA ILE A 71 8.83 1.66 18.61
C ILE A 71 8.13 1.77 19.98
N GLU A 72 7.53 2.93 20.29
CA GLU A 72 6.53 3.02 21.36
C GLU A 72 5.21 2.41 20.85
N GLU A 73 4.99 1.12 21.14
CA GLU A 73 3.74 0.42 20.88
C GLU A 73 2.69 0.88 21.91
N ASP A 74 1.94 1.93 21.60
CA ASP A 74 0.86 2.43 22.46
C ASP A 74 -0.35 1.47 22.38
N THR A 75 -0.29 0.37 23.14
CA THR A 75 -1.39 -0.59 23.27
C THR A 75 -2.55 0.03 24.04
N ILE A 76 -3.37 0.86 23.38
CA ILE A 76 -4.57 1.40 24.02
C ILE A 76 -5.74 0.43 23.84
N SER A 77 -6.10 -0.21 24.96
CA SER A 77 -7.29 -1.04 25.18
C SER A 77 -8.58 -0.52 24.51
N PHE A 78 -9.33 -1.42 23.88
CA PHE A 78 -10.63 -1.20 23.23
C PHE A 78 -11.81 -1.16 24.23
N SER A 79 -11.63 -0.64 25.44
CA SER A 79 -12.79 -0.25 26.25
C SER A 79 -13.36 1.05 25.68
N LYS A 80 -14.61 1.02 25.21
CA LYS A 80 -15.44 2.17 24.82
C LYS A 80 -15.09 3.42 25.63
N ASN A 81 -14.22 4.28 25.11
CA ASN A 81 -13.86 5.51 25.80
C ASN A 81 -14.43 6.69 25.03
N GLU A 82 -15.60 7.17 25.46
CA GLU A 82 -16.27 8.38 24.95
C GLU A 82 -15.34 9.60 24.94
N LEU A 83 -14.30 9.61 25.79
CA LEU A 83 -13.31 10.69 25.86
C LEU A 83 -12.46 10.84 24.57
N ALA A 84 -12.14 9.75 23.87
CA ALA A 84 -11.37 9.84 22.61
C ALA A 84 -12.22 10.44 21.49
N ASN A 85 -13.50 10.04 21.41
CA ASN A 85 -14.46 10.62 20.50
C ASN A 85 -14.76 12.09 20.84
N LYS A 86 -14.93 12.46 22.11
CA LYS A 86 -15.11 13.86 22.54
C LYS A 86 -13.89 14.74 22.21
N LYS A 87 -12.66 14.21 22.34
CA LYS A 87 -11.44 14.94 21.97
C LYS A 87 -11.35 15.13 20.46
N ALA A 88 -11.68 14.13 19.65
CA ALA A 88 -11.80 14.27 18.20
C ALA A 88 -12.88 15.30 17.82
N THR A 89 -14.08 15.25 18.43
CA THR A 89 -15.15 16.23 18.18
C THR A 89 -14.77 17.66 18.61
N SER A 90 -14.00 17.81 19.69
CA SER A 90 -13.49 19.11 20.16
C SER A 90 -12.36 19.67 19.27
N VAL A 91 -11.55 18.81 18.64
CA VAL A 91 -10.46 19.19 17.72
C VAL A 91 -10.99 19.45 16.29
N LEU A 92 -12.10 18.81 15.92
CA LEU A 92 -12.72 18.99 14.60
C LEU A 92 -13.22 20.41 14.35
N GLY A 93 -13.64 21.15 15.39
CA GLY A 93 -13.84 22.60 15.34
C GLY A 93 -14.55 23.10 14.08
N GLY A 94 -15.82 22.75 13.90
CA GLY A 94 -16.63 23.19 12.75
C GLY A 94 -16.26 22.55 11.41
N PHE A 95 -16.97 22.94 10.34
CA PHE A 95 -16.67 22.48 8.99
C PHE A 95 -15.25 22.91 8.60
N THR A 96 -14.40 21.94 8.27
CA THR A 96 -13.05 22.21 7.80
C THR A 96 -13.06 22.24 6.28
N ASN A 97 -12.44 23.25 5.68
CA ASN A 97 -12.20 23.23 4.24
C ASN A 97 -11.19 22.11 3.95
N VAL A 98 -11.67 21.08 3.26
CA VAL A 98 -10.85 19.96 2.79
C VAL A 98 -10.99 19.89 1.29
N GLU A 99 -9.86 19.95 0.61
CA GLU A 99 -9.76 19.90 -0.84
C GLU A 99 -9.01 18.64 -1.25
N ILE A 100 -9.48 17.99 -2.32
CA ILE A 100 -8.73 16.91 -2.95
C ILE A 100 -7.87 17.51 -4.04
N LYS A 101 -6.56 17.27 -3.95
CA LYS A 101 -5.60 17.59 -4.99
C LYS A 101 -5.18 16.32 -5.72
N ARG A 102 -4.72 16.52 -6.96
CA ARG A 102 -4.30 15.43 -7.83
C ARG A 102 -3.18 15.87 -8.75
N SER A 103 -2.19 15.00 -8.93
CA SER A 103 -1.14 15.12 -9.93
C SER A 103 -0.88 13.74 -10.53
N GLY A 104 -1.12 13.58 -11.83
CA GLY A 104 -1.07 12.27 -12.49
C GLY A 104 -2.00 11.24 -11.84
N GLN A 105 -1.42 10.19 -11.25
CA GLN A 105 -2.14 9.15 -10.48
C GLN A 105 -2.22 9.42 -8.98
N ILE A 106 -1.41 10.36 -8.48
CA ILE A 106 -1.29 10.72 -7.08
C ILE A 106 -2.50 11.55 -6.67
N ARG A 107 -3.15 11.19 -5.56
CA ARG A 107 -4.24 11.94 -4.94
C ARG A 107 -3.88 12.20 -3.48
N TRP A 108 -4.19 13.39 -2.99
CA TRP A 108 -3.97 13.77 -1.60
C TRP A 108 -5.02 14.76 -1.14
N LEU A 109 -5.17 14.89 0.17
CA LEU A 109 -6.01 15.91 0.78
C LEU A 109 -5.17 17.11 1.16
N VAL A 110 -5.69 18.31 0.92
CA VAL A 110 -5.21 19.55 1.52
C VAL A 110 -6.26 20.00 2.52
N VAL A 111 -5.84 20.24 3.76
CA VAL A 111 -6.72 20.59 4.87
C VAL A 111 -6.25 21.89 5.50
N ASP A 112 -7.20 22.78 5.77
CA ASP A 112 -6.97 24.04 6.48
C ASP A 112 -6.87 23.82 8.01
N LYS A 113 -5.93 22.96 8.42
CA LYS A 113 -5.57 22.66 9.82
C LYS A 113 -4.05 22.53 9.94
N LYS A 114 -3.56 22.78 11.16
CA LYS A 114 -2.17 22.53 11.54
C LYS A 114 -1.85 21.03 11.56
N VAL A 115 -0.59 20.71 11.23
CA VAL A 115 -0.08 19.34 11.16
C VAL A 115 -0.33 18.54 12.45
N ASP A 116 -0.16 19.15 13.62
CA ASP A 116 -0.38 18.51 14.92
C ASP A 116 -1.83 18.06 15.11
N SER A 117 -2.78 18.89 14.70
CA SER A 117 -4.20 18.57 14.81
C SER A 117 -4.58 17.46 13.84
N VAL A 118 -4.04 17.49 12.61
CA VAL A 118 -4.27 16.42 11.62
C VAL A 118 -3.66 15.11 12.08
N TRP A 119 -2.48 15.14 12.72
CA TRP A 119 -1.83 13.96 13.28
C TRP A 119 -2.70 13.24 14.32
N ASP A 120 -3.25 13.99 15.28
CA ASP A 120 -4.13 13.45 16.32
C ASP A 120 -5.46 12.94 15.74
N LEU A 121 -5.99 13.63 14.72
CA LEU A 121 -7.18 13.21 14.00
C LEU A 121 -6.95 11.93 13.20
N ALA A 122 -5.80 11.77 12.52
CA ALA A 122 -5.44 10.56 11.80
C ALA A 122 -5.31 9.35 12.75
N ARG A 123 -4.65 9.54 13.90
CA ARG A 123 -4.57 8.51 14.94
C ARG A 123 -5.95 8.08 15.43
N SER A 124 -6.81 9.07 15.70
CA SER A 124 -8.18 8.82 16.18
C SER A 124 -9.05 8.15 15.13
N PHE A 125 -8.89 8.54 13.86
CA PHE A 125 -9.55 7.93 12.72
C PHE A 125 -9.18 6.46 12.57
N PHE A 126 -7.89 6.12 12.58
CA PHE A 126 -7.48 4.72 12.46
C PHE A 126 -8.03 3.87 13.61
N LYS A 127 -7.91 4.39 14.84
CA LYS A 127 -8.45 3.71 16.03
C LYS A 127 -9.97 3.52 15.97
N SER A 128 -10.72 4.53 15.55
CA SER A 128 -12.19 4.44 15.47
C SER A 128 -12.67 3.44 14.41
N HIS A 129 -11.82 3.14 13.43
CA HIS A 129 -12.07 2.15 12.38
C HIS A 129 -11.42 0.78 12.69
N GLY A 130 -10.88 0.59 13.89
CA GLY A 130 -10.35 -0.71 14.35
C GLY A 130 -8.95 -1.04 13.84
N PHE A 131 -8.21 -0.07 13.29
CA PHE A 131 -6.84 -0.26 12.85
C PHE A 131 -5.87 -0.10 14.03
N ALA A 132 -4.96 -1.07 14.19
CA ALA A 132 -3.79 -0.92 15.05
C ALA A 132 -2.73 -0.11 14.30
N ILE A 133 -2.04 0.81 14.98
CA ILE A 133 -0.93 1.58 14.42
C ILE A 133 0.37 0.87 14.79
N LYS A 134 1.17 0.53 13.79
CA LYS A 134 2.43 -0.20 13.98
C LYS A 134 3.65 0.71 14.03
N LYS A 135 3.63 1.77 13.22
CA LYS A 135 4.70 2.78 13.15
C LYS A 135 4.07 4.16 13.25
N SER A 136 4.67 5.04 14.06
CA SER A 136 4.24 6.43 14.18
C SER A 136 5.46 7.32 14.38
N ASP A 137 5.87 8.00 13.32
CA ASP A 137 6.98 8.93 13.35
C ASP A 137 6.51 10.32 12.92
N LYS A 138 6.31 11.19 13.91
CA LYS A 138 5.85 12.56 13.69
C LYS A 138 6.92 13.46 13.08
N LYS A 139 8.22 13.14 13.23
CA LYS A 139 9.33 13.95 12.70
C LYS A 139 9.30 13.94 11.17
N ILE A 140 9.17 12.76 10.58
CA ILE A 140 9.07 12.60 9.12
C ILE A 140 7.63 12.70 8.60
N GLY A 141 6.64 12.67 9.51
CA GLY A 141 5.21 12.80 9.20
C GLY A 141 4.57 11.51 8.73
N VAL A 142 5.05 10.33 9.16
CA VAL A 142 4.59 9.02 8.68
C VAL A 142 3.94 8.22 9.79
N MET A 143 2.74 7.69 9.53
CA MET A 143 2.06 6.73 10.39
C MET A 143 1.60 5.53 9.57
N GLU A 144 1.79 4.32 10.09
CA GLU A 144 1.41 3.08 9.41
C GLU A 144 0.59 2.19 10.31
N THR A 145 -0.41 1.53 9.72
CA THR A 145 -1.17 0.49 10.40
C THR A 145 -0.35 -0.80 10.53
N ASP A 146 -0.81 -1.71 11.36
CA ASP A 146 -0.41 -3.12 11.27
C ASP A 146 -1.00 -3.76 10.00
N PHE A 147 -0.52 -4.95 9.65
CA PHE A 147 -1.11 -5.75 8.59
C PHE A 147 -2.53 -6.19 8.94
N LEU A 148 -3.40 -6.07 7.94
CA LEU A 148 -4.83 -6.30 8.04
C LEU A 148 -5.16 -7.49 7.15
N GLU A 149 -5.50 -8.62 7.77
CA GLU A 149 -5.83 -9.82 7.02
C GLU A 149 -7.17 -9.66 6.30
N ASN A 150 -7.16 -9.98 5.01
CA ASN A 150 -8.30 -10.10 4.13
C ASN A 150 -8.32 -11.51 3.54
N ARG A 151 -9.35 -12.28 3.87
CA ARG A 151 -9.60 -13.59 3.26
C ARG A 151 -10.65 -13.40 2.16
N PRO A 152 -10.28 -13.49 0.87
CA PRO A 152 -11.26 -13.34 -0.20
C PRO A 152 -12.34 -14.42 -0.07
N GLU A 153 -13.61 -14.00 0.07
CA GLU A 153 -14.75 -14.91 0.09
C GLU A 153 -14.86 -15.61 -1.28
N ILE A 154 -14.68 -16.93 -1.31
CA ILE A 154 -14.91 -17.72 -2.51
C ILE A 154 -16.42 -17.98 -2.60
N PRO A 155 -17.13 -17.53 -3.67
CA PRO A 155 -18.56 -17.76 -3.80
C PRO A 155 -18.90 -19.26 -3.85
N ASP A 156 -19.91 -19.70 -3.10
CA ASP A 156 -20.34 -21.10 -3.01
C ASP A 156 -20.65 -21.73 -4.37
N GLN A 157 -21.11 -20.91 -5.32
CA GLN A 157 -21.46 -21.34 -6.68
C GLN A 157 -20.22 -21.82 -7.48
N SER A 158 -19.04 -21.25 -7.21
CA SER A 158 -17.77 -21.65 -7.83
C SER A 158 -17.26 -22.99 -7.27
N ILE A 159 -17.63 -23.33 -6.03
CA ILE A 159 -17.21 -24.56 -5.36
C ILE A 159 -17.93 -25.77 -5.97
N GLY A 160 -19.17 -25.63 -6.42
CA GLY A 160 -19.98 -26.74 -6.97
C GLY A 160 -19.42 -27.36 -8.26
N LEU A 161 -18.93 -26.53 -9.18
CA LEU A 161 -18.35 -26.98 -10.47
C LEU A 161 -16.94 -27.58 -10.30
N ILE A 162 -16.16 -27.07 -9.35
CA ILE A 162 -14.80 -27.54 -9.06
C ILE A 162 -14.86 -28.86 -8.28
N ARG A 163 -15.82 -29.02 -7.37
CA ARG A 163 -16.03 -30.23 -6.56
C ARG A 163 -16.50 -31.44 -7.38
N SER A 164 -17.14 -31.24 -8.54
CA SER A 164 -17.52 -32.33 -9.44
C SER A 164 -16.35 -32.85 -10.29
N MET A 165 -15.36 -31.98 -10.59
CA MET A 165 -14.13 -32.34 -11.31
C MET A 165 -13.01 -32.87 -10.40
N LEU A 166 -12.93 -32.47 -9.13
CA LEU A 166 -11.81 -32.74 -8.21
C LEU A 166 -12.04 -33.85 -7.16
N LYS A 167 -12.77 -34.92 -7.48
CA LYS A 167 -13.00 -36.04 -6.53
C LYS A 167 -11.75 -36.81 -6.08
N LYS A 168 -10.53 -36.43 -6.49
CA LYS A 168 -9.28 -37.14 -6.14
C LYS A 168 -8.11 -36.28 -5.62
N VAL A 169 -8.27 -34.98 -5.35
CA VAL A 169 -7.19 -34.17 -4.77
C VAL A 169 -7.72 -33.36 -3.59
N VAL A 170 -7.42 -33.85 -2.39
CA VAL A 170 -7.77 -33.20 -1.11
C VAL A 170 -6.69 -32.18 -0.76
N SER A 171 -6.65 -31.06 -1.47
CA SER A 171 -5.85 -29.89 -1.07
C SER A 171 -6.46 -28.55 -1.51
N ALA A 172 -7.68 -28.54 -2.05
CA ALA A 172 -8.37 -27.32 -2.46
C ALA A 172 -9.18 -26.68 -1.30
N LYS A 173 -8.53 -26.32 -0.18
CA LYS A 173 -9.28 -25.81 0.99
C LYS A 173 -8.88 -24.50 1.65
N TYR A 174 -7.85 -23.79 1.22
CA TYR A 174 -7.63 -22.44 1.75
C TYR A 174 -7.12 -21.53 0.62
N ALA A 175 -7.89 -20.49 0.27
CA ALA A 175 -7.28 -19.33 -0.37
C ALA A 175 -6.26 -18.80 0.61
N LEU A 176 -5.01 -18.68 0.16
CA LEU A 176 -3.95 -18.12 0.97
C LEU A 176 -4.33 -16.67 1.35
N PRO A 177 -4.01 -16.23 2.57
CA PRO A 177 -4.35 -14.93 3.06
C PRO A 177 -3.70 -13.82 2.21
N ILE A 178 -4.46 -12.74 2.05
CA ILE A 178 -3.96 -11.46 1.56
C ILE A 178 -3.93 -10.53 2.77
N VAL A 179 -2.87 -9.76 2.91
CA VAL A 179 -2.78 -8.73 3.96
C VAL A 179 -2.61 -7.37 3.33
N ASP A 180 -3.25 -6.38 3.93
CA ASP A 180 -3.17 -4.98 3.55
C ASP A 180 -2.60 -4.16 4.69
N LYS A 181 -1.82 -3.14 4.37
CA LYS A 181 -1.32 -2.14 5.33
C LYS A 181 -1.53 -0.75 4.76
N TYR A 182 -2.03 0.17 5.58
CA TYR A 182 -2.15 1.58 5.20
C TYR A 182 -1.00 2.38 5.78
N ARG A 183 -0.37 3.19 4.93
CA ARG A 183 0.55 4.26 5.29
C ARG A 183 -0.13 5.61 5.07
N ILE A 184 -0.05 6.50 6.05
CA ILE A 184 -0.43 7.90 5.91
C ILE A 184 0.82 8.78 6.05
N ARG A 185 1.02 9.68 5.09
CA ARG A 185 2.04 10.72 5.14
C ARG A 185 1.36 12.07 5.31
N ILE A 186 1.78 12.84 6.31
CA ILE A 186 1.15 14.09 6.75
C ILE A 186 2.24 15.17 6.76
N GLU A 187 2.08 16.18 5.92
CA GLU A 187 3.10 17.22 5.72
C GLU A 187 2.55 18.63 5.87
N PRO A 188 3.27 19.53 6.56
CA PRO A 188 2.88 20.93 6.63
C PRO A 188 3.17 21.64 5.30
N ILE A 189 2.23 22.48 4.87
CA ILE A 189 2.40 23.39 3.73
C ILE A 189 2.00 24.82 4.12
N ASN A 190 2.37 25.81 3.31
CA ASN A 190 2.11 27.24 3.56
C ASN A 190 2.52 27.67 4.98
N ASP A 191 3.77 27.40 5.34
CA ASP A 191 4.36 27.68 6.66
C ASP A 191 3.63 27.01 7.84
N GLY A 192 2.98 25.87 7.58
CA GLY A 192 2.30 25.05 8.59
C GLY A 192 0.85 25.45 8.87
N ASN A 193 0.29 26.37 8.08
CA ASN A 193 -1.12 26.75 8.19
C ASN A 193 -2.07 25.75 7.53
N LYS A 194 -1.58 25.00 6.54
CA LYS A 194 -2.30 23.93 5.86
C LYS A 194 -1.51 22.64 5.98
N THR A 195 -2.19 21.52 5.79
CA THR A 195 -1.58 20.19 5.86
C THR A 195 -1.97 19.37 4.64
N GLU A 196 -0.99 18.71 4.03
CA GLU A 196 -1.19 17.70 3.00
C GLU A 196 -1.21 16.30 3.61
N ILE A 197 -2.12 15.45 3.12
CA ILE A 197 -2.31 14.09 3.59
C ILE A 197 -2.36 13.13 2.41
N HIS A 198 -1.44 12.17 2.41
CA HIS A 198 -1.36 11.11 1.42
C HIS A 198 -1.68 9.77 2.08
N PHE A 199 -2.51 8.96 1.43
CA PHE A 199 -2.72 7.56 1.81
C PHE A 199 -2.05 6.67 0.78
N THR A 200 -1.36 5.64 1.28
CA THR A 200 -0.83 4.56 0.45
C THR A 200 -1.28 3.22 1.01
N LEU A 201 -1.80 2.36 0.14
CA LEU A 201 -2.04 0.97 0.45
C LEU A 201 -0.86 0.11 -0.02
N ASN A 202 -0.36 -0.78 0.84
CA ASN A 202 0.53 -1.86 0.46
C ASN A 202 -0.17 -3.19 0.69
N SER A 203 -0.13 -4.08 -0.29
CA SER A 203 -0.78 -5.39 -0.23
C SER A 203 0.26 -6.49 -0.38
N MET A 204 0.09 -7.60 0.35
CA MET A 204 0.89 -8.80 0.22
C MET A 204 0.00 -10.03 0.12
N GLU A 205 0.46 -11.05 -0.57
CA GLU A 205 -0.16 -12.38 -0.60
C GLU A 205 0.83 -13.44 -0.12
N GLU A 206 0.29 -14.42 0.59
CA GLU A 206 1.05 -15.61 0.91
C GLU A 206 1.06 -16.55 -0.31
N VAL A 207 2.24 -17.02 -0.71
CA VAL A 207 2.41 -17.94 -1.84
C VAL A 207 3.21 -19.17 -1.43
N ILE A 208 2.89 -20.32 -2.04
CA ILE A 208 3.58 -21.58 -1.79
C ILE A 208 4.86 -21.63 -2.63
N THR A 209 5.99 -21.92 -1.98
CA THR A 209 7.31 -21.95 -2.64
C THR A 209 7.76 -23.32 -3.11
N ARG A 210 7.06 -24.39 -2.72
CA ARG A 210 7.40 -25.81 -3.02
C ARG A 210 6.15 -26.69 -3.11
N ALA A 211 5.20 -26.34 -3.98
CA ALA A 211 3.92 -27.04 -4.07
C ALA A 211 4.10 -28.53 -4.43
N GLY A 212 3.63 -29.43 -3.55
CA GLY A 212 3.66 -30.88 -3.78
C GLY A 212 4.95 -31.59 -3.36
N ASP A 213 5.84 -30.93 -2.62
CA ASP A 213 7.00 -31.53 -1.95
C ASP A 213 6.66 -31.93 -0.49
N GLU A 214 7.45 -32.80 0.14
CA GLU A 214 7.28 -33.14 1.57
C GLU A 214 7.50 -31.92 2.49
N ASP A 215 8.31 -30.94 2.02
CA ASP A 215 8.64 -29.68 2.68
C ASP A 215 7.88 -28.47 2.08
N GLU A 216 6.56 -28.57 1.91
CA GLU A 216 5.73 -27.45 1.46
C GLU A 216 5.83 -26.27 2.44
N ASN A 217 6.24 -25.10 1.95
CA ASN A 217 6.40 -23.89 2.74
C ASN A 217 5.75 -22.69 2.03
N THR A 218 5.31 -21.70 2.81
CA THR A 218 4.73 -20.46 2.33
C THR A 218 5.65 -19.26 2.58
N VAL A 219 5.59 -18.26 1.72
CA VAL A 219 6.28 -16.98 1.90
C VAL A 219 5.36 -15.84 1.52
N TRP A 220 5.50 -14.71 2.21
CA TRP A 220 4.79 -13.48 1.87
C TRP A 220 5.48 -12.76 0.72
N GLN A 221 4.71 -12.38 -0.30
CA GLN A 221 5.21 -11.64 -1.46
C GLN A 221 4.36 -10.40 -1.69
N ALA A 222 5.00 -9.34 -2.19
CA ALA A 222 4.30 -8.13 -2.60
C ALA A 222 3.38 -8.45 -3.78
N ARG A 223 2.19 -7.85 -3.79
CA ARG A 223 1.22 -8.00 -4.87
C ARG A 223 0.69 -6.66 -5.35
N PRO A 224 0.12 -6.61 -6.57
CA PRO A 224 -0.63 -5.44 -7.00
C PRO A 224 -1.76 -5.12 -6.01
N LYS A 225 -1.77 -3.87 -5.54
CA LYS A 225 -2.80 -3.35 -4.63
C LYS A 225 -4.09 -3.01 -5.37
N ASP A 226 -5.18 -2.90 -4.63
CA ASP A 226 -6.44 -2.36 -5.14
C ASP A 226 -6.52 -0.84 -4.88
N ASP A 227 -6.23 -0.04 -5.90
CA ASP A 227 -6.23 1.43 -5.82
C ASP A 227 -7.58 2.02 -5.36
N SER A 228 -8.67 1.28 -5.52
CA SER A 228 -9.98 1.74 -5.05
C SER A 228 -10.11 1.73 -3.53
N LEU A 229 -9.35 0.88 -2.83
CA LEU A 229 -9.29 0.88 -1.36
C LEU A 229 -8.55 2.10 -0.83
N GLU A 230 -7.44 2.49 -1.46
CA GLU A 230 -6.73 3.73 -1.12
C GLU A 230 -7.64 4.96 -1.33
N THR A 231 -8.34 5.00 -2.47
CA THR A 231 -9.29 6.08 -2.78
C THR A 231 -10.46 6.12 -1.78
N GLU A 232 -10.97 4.96 -1.38
CA GLU A 232 -12.03 4.84 -0.36
C GLU A 232 -11.53 5.31 1.00
N MET A 233 -10.30 4.98 1.39
CA MET A 233 -9.71 5.43 2.66
C MET A 233 -9.53 6.95 2.69
N LEU A 234 -9.01 7.53 1.61
CA LEU A 234 -8.90 8.98 1.42
C LEU A 234 -10.27 9.66 1.56
N TYR A 235 -11.32 9.11 0.92
CA TYR A 235 -12.69 9.60 1.02
C TYR A 235 -13.21 9.55 2.47
N ARG A 236 -13.04 8.42 3.16
CA ARG A 236 -13.48 8.22 4.54
C ARG A 236 -12.79 9.20 5.49
N PHE A 237 -11.49 9.42 5.31
CA PHE A 237 -10.75 10.38 6.13
C PHE A 237 -11.23 11.80 5.88
N MET A 238 -11.46 12.19 4.62
CA MET A 238 -11.98 13.52 4.33
C MET A 238 -13.36 13.78 4.96
N VAL A 239 -14.26 12.80 4.90
CA VAL A 239 -15.56 12.86 5.58
C VAL A 239 -15.38 12.99 7.09
N TYR A 240 -14.46 12.21 7.67
CA TYR A 240 -14.14 12.26 9.10
C TYR A 240 -13.64 13.65 9.53
N LEU A 241 -12.88 14.33 8.67
CA LEU A 241 -12.41 15.71 8.88
C LEU A 241 -13.52 16.76 8.74
N GLY A 242 -14.76 16.36 8.44
CA GLY A 242 -15.90 17.26 8.26
C GLY A 242 -16.02 17.86 6.85
N GLY A 243 -15.37 17.25 5.85
CA GLY A 243 -15.49 17.64 4.45
C GLY A 243 -16.88 17.38 3.86
N ASN A 244 -17.27 18.16 2.86
CA ASN A 244 -18.58 18.03 2.21
C ASN A 244 -18.62 16.80 1.27
N HIS A 245 -19.50 15.84 1.56
CA HIS A 245 -19.66 14.60 0.79
C HIS A 245 -19.98 14.77 -0.70
N ALA A 246 -20.66 15.85 -1.10
CA ALA A 246 -20.99 16.09 -2.51
C ALA A 246 -19.76 16.56 -3.28
N ILE A 247 -19.04 17.54 -2.73
CA ILE A 247 -17.78 18.07 -3.26
C ILE A 247 -16.74 16.95 -3.33
N ALA A 248 -16.69 16.10 -2.31
CA ALA A 248 -15.84 14.92 -2.24
C ALA A 248 -15.92 14.02 -3.48
N ARG A 249 -17.15 13.65 -3.83
CA ARG A 249 -17.43 12.70 -4.90
C ARG A 249 -17.12 13.32 -6.25
N GLU A 250 -17.46 14.59 -6.42
CA GLU A 250 -17.15 15.33 -7.64
C GLU A 250 -15.63 15.42 -7.86
N GLN A 251 -14.86 15.85 -6.85
CA GLN A 251 -13.41 16.02 -6.96
C GLN A 251 -12.67 14.69 -7.19
N ILE A 252 -13.10 13.58 -6.59
CA ILE A 252 -12.49 12.25 -6.83
C ILE A 252 -12.81 11.72 -8.23
N THR A 253 -14.03 11.97 -8.71
CA THR A 253 -14.53 11.43 -10.00
C THR A 253 -14.09 12.27 -11.19
N ALA A 254 -13.74 13.55 -10.98
CA ALA A 254 -13.20 14.45 -11.99
C ALA A 254 -11.94 13.84 -12.64
N THR A 255 -12.14 13.25 -13.81
CA THR A 255 -11.09 12.57 -14.57
C THR A 255 -10.43 13.60 -15.48
N ILE A 256 -9.35 14.24 -15.01
CA ILE A 256 -8.49 14.99 -15.92
C ILE A 256 -7.53 13.98 -16.55
N LYS A 257 -7.72 13.71 -17.85
CA LYS A 257 -6.72 13.00 -18.67
C LYS A 257 -5.41 13.79 -18.58
N GLN A 258 -4.47 13.34 -17.77
CA GLN A 258 -3.17 13.97 -17.62
C GLN A 258 -2.03 13.02 -17.99
N LYS A 259 -0.98 13.63 -18.51
CA LYS A 259 0.19 13.03 -19.16
C LYS A 259 1.01 12.28 -18.11
N LYS A 260 1.34 11.01 -18.38
CA LYS A 260 2.31 10.28 -17.56
C LYS A 260 3.65 11.03 -17.57
N SER A 261 4.20 11.30 -16.40
CA SER A 261 5.51 11.90 -16.22
C SER A 261 6.57 10.89 -16.68
N SER A 262 7.23 11.15 -17.81
CA SER A 262 8.30 10.26 -18.27
C SER A 262 9.55 10.49 -17.42
N VAL A 263 10.03 9.43 -16.77
CA VAL A 263 11.29 9.42 -16.02
C VAL A 263 12.34 8.68 -16.85
N GLU A 264 13.49 9.30 -17.05
CA GLU A 264 14.62 8.69 -17.75
C GLU A 264 15.63 8.16 -16.74
N ILE A 265 16.08 6.92 -16.93
CA ILE A 265 17.16 6.30 -16.16
C ILE A 265 18.47 6.56 -16.89
N VAL A 266 19.42 7.18 -16.20
CA VAL A 266 20.71 7.62 -16.75
C VAL A 266 21.84 7.15 -15.85
N LYS A 267 23.03 6.92 -16.41
CA LYS A 267 24.24 6.65 -15.63
C LYS A 267 24.82 7.95 -15.06
N GLY A 268 25.06 7.97 -13.76
CA GLY A 268 25.65 9.07 -12.99
C GLY A 268 27.16 8.91 -12.77
N ILE A 269 27.68 9.69 -11.82
CA ILE A 269 29.10 9.70 -11.42
C ILE A 269 29.44 8.36 -10.73
N GLY A 270 30.66 7.86 -10.92
CA GLY A 270 31.11 6.61 -10.27
C GLY A 270 30.41 5.34 -10.75
N GLY A 271 29.52 5.46 -11.76
CA GLY A 271 28.74 4.35 -12.29
C GLY A 271 27.37 4.17 -11.65
N TYR A 272 27.06 4.92 -10.58
CA TYR A 272 25.75 4.94 -9.95
C TYR A 272 24.64 5.35 -10.91
N THR A 273 23.42 4.93 -10.60
CA THR A 273 22.24 5.32 -11.38
C THR A 273 21.76 6.71 -10.96
N LYS A 274 21.15 7.41 -11.92
CA LYS A 274 20.52 8.72 -11.74
C LYS A 274 19.20 8.73 -12.50
N LEU A 275 18.17 9.35 -11.94
CA LEU A 275 16.92 9.60 -12.64
C LEU A 275 16.87 11.05 -13.13
N LYS A 276 16.27 11.26 -14.30
CA LYS A 276 16.04 12.59 -14.86
C LYS A 276 14.55 12.81 -15.09
N PHE A 277 14.04 13.86 -14.46
CA PHE A 277 12.65 14.28 -14.53
C PHE A 277 12.52 15.54 -15.38
N SER A 278 11.46 15.61 -16.19
CA SER A 278 11.06 16.84 -16.90
C SER A 278 10.13 17.71 -16.03
N LEU A 279 10.49 17.87 -14.76
CA LEU A 279 9.73 18.57 -13.71
C LEU A 279 10.66 19.50 -12.92
N GLY A 280 10.08 20.49 -12.24
CA GLY A 280 10.82 21.32 -11.27
C GLY A 280 11.17 20.54 -10.00
N GLN A 281 11.97 21.15 -9.11
CA GLN A 281 12.45 20.46 -7.90
C GLN A 281 11.29 19.99 -7.00
N TYR A 282 10.32 20.87 -6.74
CA TYR A 282 9.18 20.58 -5.85
C TYR A 282 8.32 19.43 -6.37
N ASP A 283 7.93 19.47 -7.64
CA ASP A 283 7.12 18.40 -8.25
C ASP A 283 7.88 17.07 -8.29
N THR A 284 9.20 17.11 -8.47
CA THR A 284 10.06 15.93 -8.43
C THR A 284 10.18 15.38 -7.02
N TRP A 285 10.34 16.26 -6.02
CA TRP A 285 10.35 15.89 -4.60
C TRP A 285 9.07 15.18 -4.17
N GLU A 286 7.91 15.72 -4.56
CA GLU A 286 6.62 15.07 -4.29
C GLU A 286 6.47 13.74 -5.02
N SER A 287 6.94 13.67 -6.27
CA SER A 287 6.96 12.44 -7.06
C SER A 287 7.80 11.36 -6.38
N ILE A 288 9.00 11.70 -5.91
CA ILE A 288 9.89 10.78 -5.21
C ILE A 288 9.29 10.36 -3.86
N SER A 289 8.79 11.31 -3.06
CA SER A 289 8.12 11.00 -1.78
C SER A 289 7.00 9.98 -1.97
N TRP A 290 6.12 10.21 -2.97
CA TRP A 290 5.06 9.28 -3.32
C TRP A 290 5.58 7.92 -3.77
N ALA A 291 6.62 7.87 -4.61
CA ALA A 291 7.19 6.60 -5.09
C ALA A 291 7.83 5.79 -3.95
N LEU A 292 8.49 6.45 -3.00
CA LEU A 292 9.01 5.80 -1.79
C LEU A 292 7.88 5.20 -0.94
N ASP A 293 6.75 5.92 -0.81
CA ASP A 293 5.56 5.40 -0.14
C ASP A 293 4.99 4.18 -0.88
N GLN A 294 4.88 4.22 -2.22
CA GLN A 294 4.39 3.09 -3.03
C GLN A 294 5.23 1.83 -2.83
N LEU A 295 6.54 2.00 -2.77
CA LEU A 295 7.50 0.92 -2.57
C LEU A 295 7.58 0.47 -1.11
N GLY A 296 6.91 1.16 -0.18
CA GLY A 296 6.98 0.86 1.26
C GLY A 296 8.39 1.08 1.83
N ILE A 297 9.21 1.92 1.19
CA ILE A 297 10.57 2.23 1.64
C ILE A 297 10.51 3.03 2.93
N ASP A 298 11.34 2.66 3.90
CA ASP A 298 11.46 3.39 5.15
C ASP A 298 12.37 4.59 5.00
N VAL A 299 11.79 5.78 5.08
CA VAL A 299 12.52 7.05 5.17
C VAL A 299 12.88 7.27 6.64
N GLU A 300 14.16 7.41 6.94
CA GLU A 300 14.67 7.71 8.29
C GLU A 300 14.68 9.22 8.57
N ASP A 301 14.99 10.02 7.54
CA ASP A 301 14.99 11.47 7.62
C ASP A 301 14.80 12.12 6.26
N LYS A 302 14.45 13.41 6.25
CA LYS A 302 14.35 14.21 5.02
C LYS A 302 14.81 15.64 5.27
N ASP A 303 15.63 16.18 4.36
CA ASP A 303 16.01 17.58 4.36
C ASP A 303 15.42 18.26 3.11
N VAL A 304 14.39 19.07 3.33
CA VAL A 304 13.69 19.80 2.27
C VAL A 304 14.59 20.90 1.66
N LYS A 305 15.53 21.46 2.42
CA LYS A 305 16.43 22.51 1.94
C LYS A 305 17.53 21.93 1.05
N GLU A 306 18.11 20.81 1.46
CA GLU A 306 19.08 20.09 0.64
C GLU A 306 18.42 19.28 -0.49
N GLY A 307 17.13 19.00 -0.37
CA GLY A 307 16.41 18.12 -1.27
C GLY A 307 16.86 16.67 -1.11
N SER A 308 17.15 16.21 0.12
CA SER A 308 17.63 14.86 0.39
C SER A 308 16.63 14.00 1.20
N PHE A 309 16.52 12.72 0.83
CA PHE A 309 15.86 11.68 1.62
C PHE A 309 16.92 10.72 2.13
N TYR A 310 16.83 10.34 3.39
CA TYR A 310 17.64 9.30 4.00
C TYR A 310 16.77 8.05 4.13
N VAL A 311 17.13 6.98 3.44
CA VAL A 311 16.31 5.77 3.33
C VAL A 311 17.05 4.56 3.88
N ASN A 312 16.31 3.71 4.59
CA ASN A 312 16.76 2.42 5.05
C ASN A 312 16.12 1.33 4.20
N VAL A 313 16.95 0.55 3.52
CA VAL A 313 16.51 -0.45 2.55
C VAL A 313 17.29 -1.74 2.75
N ALA A 314 16.57 -2.85 2.66
CA ALA A 314 17.15 -4.19 2.71
C ALA A 314 17.85 -4.51 1.39
N GLN A 315 19.16 -4.76 1.46
CA GLN A 315 19.92 -5.40 0.40
C GLN A 315 19.78 -6.92 0.59
N ASN A 316 19.16 -7.65 -0.34
CA ASN A 316 19.41 -9.10 -0.39
C ASN A 316 20.39 -9.40 -1.54
N LYS A 317 21.29 -10.34 -1.31
CA LYS A 317 22.22 -10.82 -2.34
C LYS A 317 21.57 -11.76 -3.35
N ASP A 318 20.35 -12.24 -3.06
CA ASP A 318 19.61 -13.12 -3.96
C ASP A 318 18.14 -12.68 -4.04
N LYS A 319 17.59 -12.62 -5.25
CA LYS A 319 16.18 -12.38 -5.62
C LYS A 319 15.74 -10.92 -5.53
N GLY A 320 15.38 -10.35 -6.68
CA GLY A 320 14.99 -8.94 -6.84
C GLY A 320 13.95 -8.45 -5.84
N VAL A 321 13.89 -7.13 -5.67
CA VAL A 321 13.10 -6.41 -4.64
C VAL A 321 11.61 -6.83 -4.53
N PHE A 322 11.04 -7.56 -5.48
CA PHE A 322 9.72 -8.19 -5.33
C PHE A 322 9.61 -9.24 -4.20
N SER A 323 10.73 -9.69 -3.63
CA SER A 323 10.75 -10.68 -2.53
C SER A 323 11.08 -10.12 -1.15
N ARG A 324 11.15 -8.79 -0.97
CA ARG A 324 11.86 -8.19 0.18
C ARG A 324 11.03 -7.23 0.99
N ILE A 325 10.31 -7.71 2.00
CA ILE A 325 9.93 -6.83 3.12
C ILE A 325 10.13 -7.47 4.51
N PHE A 326 10.16 -8.81 4.70
CA PHE A 326 10.24 -9.38 6.06
C PHE A 326 11.12 -10.63 6.19
N GLY A 327 12.44 -10.43 6.12
CA GLY A 327 13.40 -11.36 6.72
C GLY A 327 14.34 -10.58 7.62
N ASP A 328 14.50 -11.01 8.87
CA ASP A 328 15.45 -10.43 9.85
C ASP A 328 16.92 -10.61 9.43
N ASP A 329 17.19 -11.48 8.45
CA ASP A 329 18.53 -11.78 7.95
C ASP A 329 18.99 -10.89 6.78
N ALA A 330 18.20 -9.89 6.38
CA ALA A 330 18.56 -8.97 5.30
C ALA A 330 19.53 -7.88 5.78
N ILE A 331 20.65 -7.69 5.08
CA ILE A 331 21.59 -6.59 5.37
C ILE A 331 20.92 -5.27 4.96
N ARG A 332 20.50 -4.48 5.95
CA ARG A 332 19.93 -3.15 5.74
C ARG A 332 21.04 -2.12 5.55
N GLY A 333 20.92 -1.29 4.51
CA GLY A 333 21.81 -0.15 4.26
C GLY A 333 21.04 1.17 4.36
N SER A 334 21.70 2.19 4.92
CA SER A 334 21.19 3.57 4.92
C SER A 334 21.81 4.32 3.75
N TYR A 335 20.98 4.91 2.89
CA TYR A 335 21.40 5.63 1.70
C TYR A 335 20.75 7.00 1.62
N GLN A 336 21.36 7.88 0.83
CA GLN A 336 20.83 9.21 0.58
C GLN A 336 20.36 9.33 -0.88
N ILE A 337 19.12 9.79 -1.08
CA ILE A 337 18.56 10.12 -2.38
C ILE A 337 18.45 11.64 -2.46
N ILE A 338 19.11 12.27 -3.44
CA ILE A 338 19.17 13.72 -3.56
C ILE A 338 18.41 14.17 -4.80
N VAL A 339 17.49 15.13 -4.65
CA VAL A 339 16.67 15.76 -5.67
C VAL A 339 17.21 17.15 -5.96
N LYS A 340 17.87 17.32 -7.11
CA LYS A 340 18.53 18.57 -7.48
C LYS A 340 18.09 19.07 -8.84
N GLN A 341 17.58 20.30 -8.87
CA GLN A 341 17.20 20.96 -10.12
C GLN A 341 18.45 21.47 -10.86
N ILE A 342 18.56 21.12 -12.14
CA ILE A 342 19.69 21.48 -13.01
C ILE A 342 19.29 22.59 -14.00
N SER A 343 18.01 22.67 -14.38
CA SER A 343 17.44 23.77 -15.17
C SER A 343 15.97 23.99 -14.82
N SER A 344 15.31 25.00 -15.39
CA SER A 344 13.93 25.41 -15.02
C SER A 344 12.89 24.28 -15.03
N ASN A 345 13.08 23.23 -15.82
CA ASN A 345 12.18 22.09 -15.94
C ASN A 345 12.90 20.74 -15.95
N VAL A 346 14.15 20.69 -15.51
CA VAL A 346 14.93 19.44 -15.43
C VAL A 346 15.47 19.28 -14.03
N THR A 347 15.06 18.19 -13.40
CA THR A 347 15.53 17.78 -12.07
C THR A 347 16.16 16.41 -12.15
N GLU A 348 17.30 16.27 -11.50
CA GLU A 348 18.02 15.01 -11.39
C GLU A 348 17.86 14.45 -9.98
N VAL A 349 17.68 13.14 -9.90
CA VAL A 349 17.62 12.39 -8.65
C VAL A 349 18.79 11.43 -8.60
N THR A 350 19.71 11.65 -7.66
CA THR A 350 20.95 10.87 -7.54
C THR A 350 20.92 10.01 -6.29
N PHE A 351 21.50 8.82 -6.40
CA PHE A 351 21.80 7.95 -5.27
C PHE A 351 23.18 8.30 -4.72
N ASN A 352 23.31 8.34 -3.39
CA ASN A 352 24.55 8.53 -2.68
C ASN A 352 24.70 7.48 -1.57
N ASP A 353 25.85 6.81 -1.56
CA ASP A 353 26.24 5.85 -0.53
C ASP A 353 27.04 6.56 0.55
N LEU A 354 26.47 6.66 1.76
CA LEU A 354 27.07 7.35 2.89
C LEU A 354 28.32 6.65 3.43
N SER A 355 28.56 5.38 3.08
CA SER A 355 29.77 4.65 3.44
C SER A 355 30.98 5.03 2.57
N GLU A 356 30.73 5.62 1.39
CA GLU A 356 31.74 5.96 0.37
C GLU A 356 32.58 4.76 -0.14
N GLU A 357 32.18 3.51 0.15
CA GLU A 357 32.94 2.31 -0.25
C GLU A 357 32.91 2.06 -1.77
N ASN A 358 31.90 2.60 -2.48
CA ASN A 358 31.78 2.56 -3.94
C ASN A 358 31.93 1.15 -4.54
N THR A 359 31.37 0.14 -3.88
CA THR A 359 31.45 -1.25 -4.36
C THR A 359 30.57 -1.48 -5.59
N GLN A 360 30.90 -2.48 -6.41
CA GLN A 360 30.04 -2.88 -7.52
C GLN A 360 28.65 -3.31 -7.03
N GLU A 361 28.58 -3.95 -5.85
CA GLU A 361 27.31 -4.32 -5.21
C GLU A 361 26.44 -3.08 -4.94
N THR A 362 27.02 -1.99 -4.41
CA THR A 362 26.30 -0.73 -4.20
C THR A 362 25.86 -0.08 -5.52
N ILE A 363 26.70 -0.14 -6.56
CA ILE A 363 26.35 0.41 -7.88
C ILE A 363 25.16 -0.33 -8.47
N ASP A 364 25.18 -1.67 -8.43
CA ASP A 364 24.09 -2.51 -8.92
C ASP A 364 22.80 -2.26 -8.12
N PHE A 365 22.93 -2.13 -6.79
CA PHE A 365 21.81 -1.78 -5.92
C PHE A 365 21.22 -0.40 -6.26
N SER A 366 22.05 0.60 -6.57
CA SER A 366 21.55 1.93 -6.98
C SER A 366 20.71 1.86 -8.25
N TYR A 367 21.08 1.00 -9.19
CA TYR A 367 20.30 0.75 -10.40
C TYR A 367 18.98 0.08 -10.08
N GLU A 368 19.00 -0.96 -9.26
CA GLU A 368 17.79 -1.67 -8.81
C GLU A 368 16.80 -0.70 -8.12
N LEU A 369 17.27 0.04 -7.10
CA LEU A 369 16.45 0.96 -6.33
C LEU A 369 15.84 2.07 -7.19
N LEU A 370 16.66 2.79 -7.97
CA LEU A 370 16.17 3.90 -8.79
C LEU A 370 15.32 3.41 -9.98
N SER A 371 15.56 2.21 -10.51
CA SER A 371 14.68 1.61 -11.51
C SER A 371 13.30 1.31 -10.96
N ASN A 372 13.21 0.76 -9.74
CA ASN A 372 11.93 0.50 -9.07
C ASN A 372 11.15 1.80 -8.81
N ILE A 373 11.85 2.87 -8.43
CA ILE A 373 11.26 4.22 -8.31
C ILE A 373 10.75 4.70 -9.66
N ALA A 374 11.57 4.60 -10.72
CA ALA A 374 11.18 5.02 -12.07
C ALA A 374 9.97 4.25 -12.62
N GLU A 375 9.82 2.97 -12.25
CA GLU A 375 8.67 2.13 -12.64
C GLU A 375 7.34 2.61 -12.08
N GLN A 376 7.34 3.32 -10.95
CA GLN A 376 6.12 3.86 -10.36
C GLN A 376 5.44 4.91 -11.26
N PHE A 377 6.16 5.49 -12.23
CA PHE A 377 5.67 6.54 -13.11
C PHE A 377 5.26 6.05 -14.52
N LYS A 378 5.34 4.75 -14.79
CA LYS A 378 5.16 4.17 -16.15
C LYS A 378 3.72 3.91 -16.57
#